data_AF-A0A7C7WNR5-F1
#
_entry.id   AF-A0A7C7WNR5-F1
#
_cell.length_a   1.000
_cell.length_b   1.000
_cell.length_c   1.000
_cell.angle_alpha   90.00
_cell.angle_beta   90.00
_cell.angle_gamma   90.00
#
_symmetry.space_group_name_H-M   'P 1'
#
loop_
_entity.id
_entity.type
_entity.pdbx_description
1 polymer ?
#
loop_
_entity_poly.entity_id
_entity_poly.type
_entity_poly.pdbx_seq_one_letter_code
_entity_poly.pdbx_strand_id
1 'polypeptide(L)'
;MTPIKICGITRAEDAVLAAELGATWIGFVFWPRSPRCVTPAAAADILAAVPPQVTGVGVFVNQPPDDVAATAARVGLGAGQLHG
;
A
#
# COMPACT_ATOMS: atom_id res chain seq x y z
N MET A 1 10.31 8.13 18.74
CA MET A 1 9.00 8.34 18.09
C MET A 1 8.56 7.00 17.51
N THR A 2 7.29 6.63 17.65
CA THR A 2 6.78 5.31 17.24
C THR A 2 6.30 5.38 15.78
N PRO A 3 6.76 4.49 14.88
CA PRO A 3 6.32 4.52 13.49
C PRO A 3 4.90 3.94 13.36
N ILE A 4 4.09 4.54 12.50
CA ILE A 4 2.65 4.23 12.35
C ILE A 4 2.34 3.85 10.90
N LYS A 5 1.54 2.78 10.73
CA LYS A 5 1.02 2.35 9.43
C LYS A 5 -0.50 2.48 9.39
N ILE A 6 -1.04 3.13 8.36
CA ILE A 6 -2.48 3.13 8.05
C ILE A 6 -2.73 2.15 6.91
N CYS A 7 -3.56 1.12 7.15
CA CYS A 7 -3.70 -0.02 6.25
C CYS A 7 -5.07 -0.06 5.55
N GLY A 8 -5.09 -0.54 4.30
CA GLY A 8 -6.32 -0.68 3.51
C GLY A 8 -6.80 0.64 2.92
N ILE A 9 -5.85 1.50 2.53
CA ILE A 9 -6.10 2.75 1.82
C ILE A 9 -6.62 2.44 0.42
N THR A 10 -7.71 3.11 0.02
CA THR A 10 -8.35 2.96 -1.28
C THR A 10 -8.56 4.28 -2.04
N ARG A 11 -8.26 5.42 -1.40
CA ARG A 11 -8.42 6.77 -1.96
C ARG A 11 -7.18 7.62 -1.71
N ALA A 12 -6.88 8.52 -2.64
CA ALA A 12 -5.72 9.43 -2.53
C ALA A 12 -5.86 10.40 -1.36
N GLU A 13 -7.06 10.96 -1.14
CA GLU A 13 -7.35 11.89 -0.04
C GLU A 13 -7.05 11.29 1.34
N ASP A 14 -7.35 10.00 1.55
CA ASP A 14 -7.05 9.30 2.80
C ASP A 14 -5.54 9.09 2.98
N ALA A 15 -4.84 8.80 1.87
CA ALA A 15 -3.40 8.59 1.88
C ALA A 15 -2.65 9.88 2.23
N VAL A 16 -3.07 10.99 1.61
CA VAL A 16 -2.52 12.33 1.86
C VAL A 16 -2.78 12.75 3.30
N LEU A 17 -4.02 12.60 3.79
CA LEU A 17 -4.35 12.92 5.18
C LEU A 17 -3.54 12.07 6.16
N ALA A 18 -3.38 10.78 5.91
CA ALA A 18 -2.54 9.91 6.74
C ALA A 18 -1.08 10.40 6.78
N ALA A 19 -0.53 10.82 5.64
CA ALA A 19 0.81 11.38 5.55
C ALA A 19 0.96 12.67 6.36
N GLU A 20 0.01 13.61 6.21
CA GLU A 20 -0.01 14.88 6.96
C GLU A 20 -0.10 14.69 8.47
N LEU A 21 -0.81 13.65 8.91
CA LEU A 21 -0.92 13.27 10.32
C LEU A 21 0.28 12.47 10.85
N GLY A 22 1.32 12.25 10.03
CA GLY A 22 2.58 11.64 10.44
C GLY A 22 2.65 10.12 10.28
N ALA A 23 1.82 9.51 9.42
CA ALA A 23 1.98 8.10 9.08
C ALA A 23 3.32 7.84 8.39
N THR A 24 4.03 6.81 8.84
CA THR A 24 5.29 6.35 8.23
C THR A 24 5.03 5.49 7.01
N TRP A 25 3.93 4.72 7.05
CA TRP A 25 3.54 3.79 6.00
C TRP A 25 2.06 3.88 5.67
N ILE A 26 1.75 3.64 4.39
CA ILE A 26 0.39 3.39 3.91
C ILE A 26 0.30 1.98 3.31
N GLY A 27 -0.82 1.30 3.54
CA GLY A 27 -1.02 -0.09 3.13
C GLY A 27 -2.08 -0.26 2.06
N PHE A 28 -1.74 -0.96 0.98
CA PHE A 28 -2.65 -1.36 -0.10
C PHE A 28 -2.94 -2.85 -0.04
N VAL A 29 -4.21 -3.24 -0.13
CA VAL A 29 -4.60 -4.65 -0.10
C VAL A 29 -4.79 -5.16 -1.52
N PHE A 30 -4.08 -6.22 -1.90
CA PHE A 30 -4.17 -6.84 -3.23
C PHE A 30 -4.91 -8.19 -3.21
N TRP A 31 -5.70 -8.45 -2.17
CA TRP A 31 -6.50 -9.67 -2.03
C TRP A 31 -7.97 -9.42 -2.42
N PRO A 32 -8.49 -10.03 -3.50
CA PRO A 32 -9.81 -9.72 -4.07
C PRO A 32 -11.00 -9.89 -3.12
N ARG A 33 -10.88 -10.72 -2.08
CA ARG A 33 -11.97 -10.94 -1.10
C ARG A 33 -12.04 -9.85 -0.02
N SER A 34 -11.07 -8.94 0.03
CA SER A 34 -11.11 -7.78 0.92
C SER A 34 -12.00 -6.69 0.34
N PRO A 35 -12.89 -6.05 1.12
CA PRO A 35 -13.62 -4.86 0.65
C PRO A 35 -12.70 -3.65 0.42
N ARG A 36 -11.44 -3.74 0.86
CA ARG A 36 -10.40 -2.72 0.69
C ARG A 36 -9.41 -3.09 -0.43
N CYS A 37 -9.76 -4.05 -1.28
CA CYS A 37 -8.90 -4.46 -2.39
C CYS A 37 -8.76 -3.33 -3.42
N VAL A 38 -7.53 -3.07 -3.87
CA VAL A 38 -7.23 -2.13 -4.95
C VAL A 38 -6.47 -2.82 -6.07
N THR A 39 -6.51 -2.25 -7.27
CA THR A 39 -5.65 -2.69 -8.38
C THR A 39 -4.25 -2.12 -8.21
N PRO A 40 -3.20 -2.74 -8.80
CA PRO A 40 -1.86 -2.14 -8.83
C PRO A 40 -1.83 -0.75 -9.47
N ALA A 41 -2.62 -0.50 -10.51
CA ALA A 41 -2.71 0.82 -11.12
C ALA A 41 -3.26 1.87 -10.12
N ALA A 42 -4.38 1.58 -9.46
CA ALA A 42 -4.95 2.49 -8.47
C ALA A 42 -4.02 2.71 -7.27
N ALA A 43 -3.33 1.67 -6.80
CA ALA A 43 -2.34 1.81 -5.73
C ALA A 43 -1.16 2.70 -6.13
N ALA A 44 -0.69 2.62 -7.38
CA ALA A 44 0.37 3.48 -7.88
C ALA A 44 -0.08 4.95 -7.96
N ASP A 45 -1.29 5.21 -8.45
CA ASP A 45 -1.86 6.56 -8.51
C ASP A 45 -2.03 7.17 -7.11
N ILE A 46 -2.47 6.38 -6.13
CA ILE A 46 -2.60 6.82 -4.74
C ILE A 46 -1.23 7.08 -4.11
N LEU A 47 -0.26 6.19 -4.33
CA LEU A 47 1.10 6.34 -3.79
C LEU A 47 1.81 7.56 -4.38
N ALA A 48 1.55 7.90 -5.65
CA ALA A 48 2.09 9.10 -6.29
C ALA A 48 1.55 10.41 -5.67
N ALA A 49 0.41 10.37 -4.97
CA ALA A 49 -0.17 11.55 -4.34
C ALA A 49 0.44 11.87 -2.96
N VAL A 50 1.18 10.94 -2.33
CA VAL A 50 1.75 11.16 -1.00
C VAL A 50 3.21 11.63 -1.05
N PRO A 51 3.71 12.36 -0.03
CA PRO A 51 5.10 12.77 0.04
C PRO A 51 6.07 11.57 0.00
N PRO A 52 7.26 11.70 -0.64
CA PRO A 52 8.22 10.59 -0.80
C PRO A 52 8.71 9.94 0.51
N GLN A 53 8.53 10.60 1.65
CA GLN A 53 8.91 10.07 2.97
C GLN A 53 7.96 8.96 3.46
N VAL A 54 6.75 8.87 2.89
CA VAL A 54 5.77 7.83 3.24
C VAL A 54 5.98 6.61 2.36
N THR A 55 6.20 5.46 2.98
CA THR A 55 6.48 4.22 2.24
C THR A 55 5.20 3.41 2.01
N GLY A 56 4.93 3.03 0.76
CA GLY A 56 3.86 2.11 0.40
C GLY A 56 4.16 0.66 0.78
N VAL A 57 3.16 -0.03 1.35
CA VAL A 57 3.22 -1.45 1.75
C VAL A 57 2.11 -2.23 1.08
N GLY A 58 2.44 -3.32 0.39
CA GLY A 58 1.44 -4.23 -0.20
C GLY A 58 1.05 -5.33 0.76
N VAL A 59 -0.25 -5.63 0.87
CA VAL A 59 -0.76 -6.77 1.65
C VAL A 59 -1.20 -7.87 0.68
N PHE A 60 -0.57 -9.03 0.85
CA PHE A 60 -0.74 -10.19 -0.02
C PHE A 60 -1.19 -11.40 0.81
N VAL A 61 -2.04 -12.25 0.23
CA VAL A 61 -2.57 -13.45 0.90
C VAL A 61 -2.37 -14.62 -0.04
N ASN A 62 -1.43 -15.52 0.28
CA ASN A 62 -1.12 -16.73 -0.49
C ASN A 62 -0.87 -16.51 -2.01
N GLN A 63 -0.32 -15.36 -2.39
CA GLN A 63 0.07 -15.11 -3.78
C GLN A 63 1.45 -15.70 -4.08
N PRO A 64 1.69 -16.19 -5.32
CA PRO A 64 3.03 -16.58 -5.75
C PRO A 64 4.05 -15.45 -5.53
N PRO A 65 5.30 -15.76 -5.14
CA PRO A 65 6.34 -14.75 -4.94
C PRO A 65 6.58 -13.85 -6.17
N ASP A 66 6.47 -14.41 -7.37
CA ASP A 66 6.65 -13.66 -8.63
C ASP A 66 5.55 -12.60 -8.81
N ASP A 67 4.30 -12.92 -8.47
CA ASP A 67 3.17 -11.97 -8.53
C ASP A 67 3.31 -10.85 -7.50
N VAL A 68 3.81 -11.18 -6.30
CA VAL A 68 4.14 -10.22 -5.24
C VAL A 68 5.22 -9.26 -5.73
N ALA A 69 6.31 -9.79 -6.28
CA ALA A 69 7.43 -8.99 -6.78
C ALA A 69 7.01 -8.09 -7.95
N ALA A 70 6.24 -8.63 -8.91
CA ALA A 70 5.73 -7.86 -10.04
C ALA A 70 4.80 -6.73 -9.59
N THR A 71 3.91 -6.99 -8.63
CA THR A 71 3.02 -5.97 -8.07
C THR A 71 3.82 -4.89 -7.33
N ALA A 72 4.79 -5.28 -6.50
CA ALA A 72 5.63 -4.36 -5.77
C ALA A 72 6.43 -3.43 -6.70
N ALA A 73 7.04 -3.98 -7.75
CA ALA A 73 7.78 -3.21 -8.74
C ALA A 73 6.87 -2.26 -9.53
N ARG A 74 5.69 -2.71 -9.94
CA ARG A 74 4.73 -1.89 -10.69
C ARG A 74 4.22 -0.69 -9.90
N VAL A 75 3.99 -0.87 -8.59
CA VAL A 75 3.43 0.16 -7.72
C VAL A 75 4.52 1.06 -7.13
N GLY A 76 5.76 0.56 -6.98
CA GLY A 76 6.81 1.25 -6.24
C GLY A 76 6.72 1.02 -4.73
N LEU A 77 6.31 -0.18 -4.30
CA LEU A 77 6.20 -0.52 -2.87
C LEU A 77 7.58 -0.68 -2.26
N GLY A 78 7.76 -0.16 -1.04
CA GLY A 78 9.00 -0.35 -0.27
C GLY A 78 8.99 -1.63 0.58
N ALA A 79 7.82 -2.26 0.78
CA ALA A 79 7.69 -3.50 1.53
C ALA A 79 6.45 -4.32 1.13
N GLY A 80 6.52 -5.64 1.33
CA GLY A 80 5.41 -6.57 1.24
C GLY A 80 5.05 -7.16 2.61
N GLN A 81 3.77 -7.15 2.96
CA GLN A 81 3.19 -7.81 4.12
C GLN A 81 2.51 -9.11 3.65
N LEU A 82 3.12 -10.25 3.96
CA LEU A 82 2.57 -11.58 3.72
C LEU A 82 1.60 -11.92 4.86
N HIS A 83 0.32 -12.10 4.52
CA HIS A 83 -0.78 -12.24 5.48
C HIS A 83 -1.57 -13.54 5.28
N GLY A 84 -0.86 -14.58 4.87
CA GLY A 84 -1.35 -15.94 4.57
C GLY A 84 -0.20 -16.77 4.08
#